data_AF-A0A351A140-F1
#
_entry.id   AF-A0A351A140-F1
#
_cell.length_a   1.000
_cell.length_b   1.000
_cell.length_c   1.000
_cell.angle_alpha   90.00
_cell.angle_beta   90.00
_cell.angle_gamma   90.00
#
_symmetry.space_group_name_H-M   'P 1'
#
loop_
_entity.id
_entity.type
_entity.pdbx_description
1 polymer ?
#
loop_
_entity_poly.entity_id
_entity_poly.type
_entity_poly.pdbx_seq_one_letter_code
_entity_poly.pdbx_strand_id
1 'polypeptide(L)' 'MILTPEQELIRDSMRAFAQERLAPFAAEWDRNHTFPREALNELAELGALGMVVPEEWGGAG' A
#
# COMPACT_ATOMS: atom_id res chain seq x y z
N MET A 1 -0.13 15.29 21.11
CA MET A 1 0.35 15.10 19.72
C MET A 1 -0.66 14.23 19.01
N ILE A 2 -1.35 14.78 18.01
CA ILE A 2 -2.28 14.05 17.12
C ILE A 2 -1.73 14.09 15.70
N LEU A 3 -2.21 13.23 14.83
CA LEU A 3 -1.82 13.19 13.42
C LEU A 3 -2.26 14.48 12.70
N THR A 4 -1.52 14.87 11.67
CA THR A 4 -1.96 15.92 10.75
C THR A 4 -3.07 15.38 9.83
N PRO A 5 -3.93 16.24 9.25
CA PRO A 5 -4.96 15.80 8.32
C PRO A 5 -4.41 15.01 7.11
N GLU A 6 -3.21 15.38 6.64
CA GLU A 6 -2.50 14.67 5.58
C GLU A 6 -2.09 13.25 6.02
N GLN A 7 -1.53 13.11 7.22
CA GLN A 7 -1.17 11.81 7.78
C GLN A 7 -2.41 10.91 8.00
N GLU A 8 -3.54 11.50 8.41
CA GLU A 8 -4.80 10.78 8.51
C GLU A 8 -5.30 10.30 7.15
N LEU A 9 -5.23 11.14 6.12
CA LEU A 9 -5.62 10.78 4.76
C LEU A 9 -4.76 9.62 4.21
N ILE A 10 -3.44 9.69 4.39
CA ILE A 10 -2.52 8.62 3.99
C ILE A 10 -2.88 7.32 4.71
N ARG A 11 -3.05 7.37 6.04
CA ARG A 11 -3.42 6.20 6.86
C ARG A 11 -4.72 5.59 6.39
N ASP A 12 -5.73 6.40 6.13
CA ASP A 12 -7.08 5.92 5.79
C ASP A 12 -7.12 5.33 4.38
N SER A 13 -6.38 5.93 3.43
CA SER A 13 -6.21 5.39 2.07
C SER A 13 -5.50 4.03 2.08
N MET A 14 -4.39 3.91 2.84
CA MET A 14 -3.67 2.65 2.97
C MET A 14 -4.49 1.58 3.69
N ARG A 15 -5.29 1.97 4.69
CA ARG A 15 -6.21 1.06 5.39
C ARG A 15 -7.26 0.52 4.45
N ALA A 16 -7.90 1.37 3.63
CA ALA A 16 -8.91 0.94 2.66
C ALA A 16 -8.32 -0.08 1.69
N PHE A 17 -7.16 0.22 1.11
CA PHE A 17 -6.47 -0.71 0.21
C PHE A 17 -6.17 -2.05 0.88
N ALA A 18 -5.64 -2.04 2.10
CA ALA A 18 -5.34 -3.28 2.82
C ALA A 18 -6.59 -4.13 3.10
N GLN A 19 -7.72 -3.51 3.43
CA GLN A 19 -8.97 -4.23 3.72
C GLN A 19 -9.63 -4.78 2.44
N GLU A 20 -9.54 -4.06 1.33
CA GLU A 20 -10.23 -4.42 0.09
C GLU A 20 -9.40 -5.32 -0.84
N ARG A 21 -8.08 -5.11 -0.88
CA ARG A 21 -7.19 -5.72 -1.87
C ARG A 21 -6.23 -6.75 -1.29
N LEU A 22 -5.96 -6.73 0.01
CA LEU A 22 -5.01 -7.66 0.66
C LEU A 22 -5.70 -8.66 1.58
N ALA A 23 -6.45 -8.17 2.58
CA ALA A 23 -7.03 -8.99 3.64
C ALA A 23 -7.90 -10.16 3.16
N PRO A 24 -8.76 -10.02 2.12
CA PRO A 24 -9.60 -11.13 1.66
C PRO A 24 -8.81 -12.30 1.08
N PHE A 25 -7.61 -12.04 0.55
CA PHE A 25 -6.79 -13.02 -0.17
C PHE A 25 -5.59 -13.52 0.64
N ALA A 26 -5.21 -12.81 1.70
CA ALA A 26 -3.98 -13.07 2.47
C ALA A 26 -3.84 -14.53 2.92
N ALA A 27 -4.91 -15.15 3.44
CA ALA A 27 -4.87 -16.53 3.91
C ALA A 27 -4.69 -17.56 2.77
N GLU A 28 -5.20 -17.26 1.57
CA GLU A 28 -4.99 -18.11 0.40
C GLU A 28 -3.56 -17.97 -0.12
N TRP A 29 -3.05 -16.75 -0.21
CA TRP A 29 -1.68 -16.49 -0.64
C TRP A 29 -0.65 -17.15 0.26
N ASP A 30 -0.86 -17.13 1.58
CA ASP A 30 -0.03 -17.83 2.55
C ASP A 30 0.01 -19.35 2.27
N ARG A 31 -1.15 -20.00 2.21
CA ARG A 31 -1.26 -21.45 1.95
C ARG A 31 -0.62 -21.89 0.63
N ASN A 32 -0.72 -21.05 -0.39
CA ASN A 32 -0.27 -21.36 -1.74
C ASN A 32 1.12 -20.80 -2.06
N HIS A 33 1.79 -20.15 -1.10
CA HIS A 33 3.04 -19.40 -1.32
C HIS A 33 2.97 -18.46 -2.53
N THR A 34 1.82 -17.79 -2.70
CA THR A 34 1.56 -16.92 -3.85
C THR A 34 2.28 -15.59 -3.68
N PHE A 35 2.99 -15.17 -4.73
CA PHE A 35 3.50 -13.80 -4.83
C PHE A 35 2.40 -12.88 -5.40
N PRO A 36 1.85 -11.93 -4.63
CA PRO A 36 0.68 -11.15 -5.04
C PRO A 36 1.09 -9.97 -5.94
N ARG A 37 1.57 -10.26 -7.14
CA ARG A 37 2.13 -9.27 -8.07
C ARG A 37 1.13 -8.16 -8.42
N GLU A 38 -0.11 -8.53 -8.67
CA GLU A 38 -1.18 -7.63 -9.08
C GLU A 38 -1.48 -6.62 -7.97
N ALA A 39 -1.65 -7.10 -6.73
CA ALA A 39 -1.88 -6.23 -5.58
C ALA A 39 -0.67 -5.32 -5.30
N LEU A 40 0.56 -5.79 -5.51
CA LEU A 40 1.76 -4.95 -5.38
C LEU A 40 1.84 -3.87 -6.47
N ASN A 41 1.44 -4.18 -7.70
CA ASN A 41 1.38 -3.18 -8.77
C ASN A 41 0.37 -2.08 -8.45
N GLU A 42 -0.82 -2.44 -7.97
CA GLU A 42 -1.84 -1.46 -7.55
C GLU A 42 -1.35 -0.61 -6.38
N LEU A 43 -0.65 -1.22 -5.41
CA LEU A 43 -0.03 -0.48 -4.31
C LEU A 43 1.08 0.47 -4.79
N ALA A 44 1.79 0.12 -5.87
CA ALA A 44 2.80 0.97 -6.50
C ALA A 44 2.16 2.20 -7.18
N GLU A 45 1.01 2.02 -7.83
CA GLU A 45 0.24 3.13 -8.44
C GLU A 45 -0.25 4.14 -7.39
N LEU A 46 -0.43 3.70 -6.14
CA LEU A 46 -0.73 4.58 -5.00
C LEU A 46 0.53 5.28 -4.43
N GLY A 47 1.71 5.06 -5.00
CA GLY A 47 2.99 5.62 -4.54
C GLY A 47 3.54 4.97 -3.26
N ALA A 48 2.83 3.99 -2.69
CA ALA A 48 3.17 3.44 -1.38
C ALA A 48 4.47 2.62 -1.38
N LEU A 49 4.85 2.01 -2.51
CA LEU A 49 6.13 1.32 -2.65
C LEU A 49 7.34 2.28 -2.79
N GLY A 50 7.09 3.56 -3.02
CA GLY A 50 8.11 4.60 -3.18
C GLY A 50 8.03 5.71 -2.13
N MET A 51 7.34 5.48 -0.99
CA MET A 51 7.02 6.52 0.01
C MET A 51 8.24 7.24 0.60
N VAL A 52 9.42 6.63 0.55
CA VAL A 52 10.68 7.18 1.08
C VAL A 52 11.73 7.44 -0.01
N VAL A 53 11.30 7.35 -1.28
CA VAL A 53 12.16 7.51 -2.44
C VAL A 53 11.87 8.88 -3.05
N PRO A 54 12.92 9.70 -3.30
CA PRO A 54 12.73 11.01 -3.91
C PRO A 54 12.00 10.94 -5.26
N GLU A 55 11.26 11.99 -5.58
CA GLU A 55 10.52 12.11 -6.84
C GLU A 55 11.43 11.99 -8.09
N GLU A 56 12.68 12.45 -8.01
CA GLU A 56 13.66 12.34 -9.12
C GLU A 56 13.96 10.88 -9.52
N TRP A 57 13.71 9.94 -8.62
CA TRP A 57 13.86 8.49 -8.83
C TRP A 57 12.51 7.78 -9.05
N GLY A 58 11.41 8.54 -9.16
CA GLY A 58 10.06 8.01 -9.37
C GLY A 58 9.35 7.55 -8.09
N GLY A 59 9.80 8.00 -6.92
CA GLY A 59 9.08 7.76 -5.66
C GLY A 59 8.08 8.86 -5.32
N ALA A 60 7.44 8.72 -4.16
CA ALA A 60 6.34 9.58 -3.70
C ALA A 60 6.74 10.52 -2.55
N GLY A 61 8.02 10.60 -2.22
CA GLY A 61 8.54 11.41 -1.11
C GLY A 61 10.02 11.74 -1.26
#